data_AF-A0A315CYI1-F1
#
_entry.id   AF-A0A315CYI1-F1
#
_cell.length_a   1.000
_cell.length_b   1.000
_cell.length_c   1.000
_cell.angle_alpha   90.00
_cell.angle_beta   90.00
_cell.angle_gamma   90.00
#
_symmetry.space_group_name_H-M   'P 1'
#
loop_
_entity.id
_entity.type
_entity.pdbx_description
1 polymer ?
#
loop_
_entity_poly.entity_id
_entity_poly.type
_entity_poly.pdbx_seq_one_letter_code
_entity_poly.pdbx_strand_id
1 'polypeptide(L)'
;MGMNKYLVTLRINGQLIKSVVSANSAVHARLLCQYQFGMGCVHVAPTQLSSEGDDYPLLDDLKPLTSTTIKLRPPKPPKTATIKPAKPPTPEQMRVTQLKANVDRQKEALKQERERQKRQREAEQARRGQGGY
;
A
#
# COMPACT_ATOMS: atom_id res chain seq x y z
N MET A 1 16.10 39.18 10.25
CA MET A 1 15.46 38.47 9.12
C MET A 1 14.29 37.68 9.66
N GLY A 2 13.06 38.03 9.29
CA GLY A 2 11.88 37.26 9.69
C GLY A 2 11.80 35.96 8.90
N MET A 3 11.43 34.87 9.57
CA MET A 3 11.13 33.58 8.92
C MET A 3 9.74 33.64 8.28
N ASN A 4 9.57 32.96 7.14
CA ASN A 4 8.28 32.91 6.45
C ASN A 4 7.31 31.99 7.20
N LYS A 5 6.02 32.32 7.19
CA LYS A 5 4.98 31.46 7.75
C LYS A 5 4.48 30.49 6.68
N TYR A 6 4.36 29.22 7.03
CA TYR A 6 3.87 28.16 6.16
C TYR A 6 2.65 27.49 6.78
N LEU A 7 1.58 27.36 6.02
CA LEU A 7 0.43 26.54 6.37
C LEU A 7 0.74 25.08 6.06
N VAL A 8 0.58 24.21 7.06
CA VAL A 8 0.79 22.77 6.95
C VAL A 8 -0.46 22.03 7.41
N THR A 9 -0.88 21.05 6.63
CA THR A 9 -1.94 20.11 7.01
C THR A 9 -1.30 18.84 7.58
N LEU A 10 -1.43 18.64 8.88
CA LEU A 10 -0.86 17.54 9.65
C LEU A 10 -1.91 16.46 9.90
N ARG A 11 -1.51 15.20 9.78
CA ARG A 11 -2.30 14.03 10.13
C ARG A 11 -1.87 13.51 11.49
N ILE A 12 -2.59 13.91 12.54
CA ILE A 12 -2.32 13.50 13.92
C ILE A 12 -3.47 12.58 14.36
N ASN A 13 -3.17 11.35 14.76
CA ASN A 13 -4.17 10.35 15.21
C ASN A 13 -5.33 10.11 14.22
N GLY A 14 -5.07 10.24 12.91
CA GLY A 14 -6.07 10.08 11.86
C GLY A 14 -6.91 11.32 11.57
N GLN A 15 -6.74 12.41 12.32
CA GLN A 15 -7.40 13.69 12.07
C GLN A 15 -6.47 14.62 11.28
N LEU A 16 -7.05 15.42 10.38
CA LEU A 16 -6.32 16.44 9.63
C LEU A 16 -6.45 17.78 10.34
N ILE A 17 -5.31 18.33 10.80
CA ILE A 17 -5.22 19.60 11.49
C ILE A 17 -4.42 20.56 10.62
N LYS A 18 -4.94 21.77 10.41
CA LYS A 18 -4.21 22.86 9.76
C LYS A 18 -3.46 23.65 10.82
N SER A 19 -2.18 23.88 10.59
CA SER A 19 -1.29 24.55 11.54
C SER A 19 -0.29 25.44 10.81
N VAL A 20 0.22 26.45 11.50
CA VAL A 20 1.24 27.36 10.97
C VAL A 20 2.61 27.00 11.51
N VAL A 21 3.60 26.97 10.62
CA VAL A 21 5.01 26.73 10.93
C VAL A 21 5.83 27.89 10.42
N SER A 22 6.70 28.42 11.27
CA SER A 22 7.70 29.40 10.86
C SER A 22 8.91 28.67 10.25
N ALA A 23 9.24 28.93 8.99
CA ALA A 23 10.38 28.31 8.30
C ALA A 23 10.95 29.24 7.22
N ASN A 24 12.15 28.92 6.70
CA ASN A 24 12.76 29.67 5.59
C ASN A 24 12.36 29.12 4.20
N SER A 25 11.83 27.89 4.14
CA SER A 25 11.47 27.19 2.90
C SER A 25 10.37 26.16 3.18
N ALA A 26 9.61 25.79 2.15
CA ALA A 26 8.60 24.73 2.23
C ALA A 26 9.21 23.38 2.66
N VAL A 27 10.44 23.09 2.22
CA VAL A 27 11.17 21.87 2.64
C VAL A 27 11.51 21.93 4.12
N HIS A 28 11.91 23.09 4.61
CA HIS A 28 12.23 23.27 6.03
C HIS A 28 10.99 23.11 6.91
N ALA A 29 9.86 23.71 6.54
CA ALA A 29 8.59 23.51 7.25
C ALA A 29 8.20 22.02 7.31
N ARG A 30 8.33 21.31 6.18
CA ARG A 30 8.05 19.87 6.10
C ARG A 30 8.95 19.05 7.03
N LEU A 31 10.25 19.37 7.09
CA LEU A 31 11.21 18.68 7.94
C LEU A 31 10.91 18.89 9.42
N LEU A 32 10.58 20.12 9.83
CA LEU A 32 10.19 20.42 11.21
C LEU A 32 8.97 19.60 11.65
N CYS A 33 7.94 19.54 10.82
CA CYS A 33 6.75 18.74 11.11
C CYS A 33 7.06 17.24 11.21
N GLN A 34 7.90 16.71 10.32
CA GLN A 34 8.30 15.29 10.36
C GLN A 34 9.16 14.96 11.56
N TYR A 35 10.05 15.87 11.96
CA TYR A 35 10.84 15.73 13.17
C TYR A 35 9.94 15.68 14.42
N GLN A 36 8.91 16.53 14.47
CA GLN A 36 8.05 16.65 15.64
C GLN A 36 6.99 15.54 15.76
N PHE A 37 6.35 15.17 14.64
CA PHE A 37 5.19 14.24 14.61
C PHE A 37 5.49 12.89 13.93
N GLY A 38 6.70 12.70 13.41
CA GLY A 38 7.12 11.49 12.71
C GLY A 38 6.97 11.54 11.19
N MET A 39 7.55 10.53 10.53
CA MET A 39 7.54 10.44 9.07
C MET A 39 6.11 10.25 8.52
N GLY A 40 5.77 10.97 7.46
CA GLY A 40 4.46 10.86 6.80
C GLY A 40 3.31 11.59 7.51
N CYS A 41 3.58 12.41 8.53
CA CYS A 41 2.58 13.24 9.20
C CYS A 41 2.00 14.36 8.32
N VAL A 42 2.73 14.81 7.28
CA VAL A 42 2.32 15.91 6.41
C VAL A 42 1.45 15.38 5.26
N HIS A 43 0.19 15.84 5.16
CA HIS A 43 -0.77 15.37 4.15
C HIS A 43 -0.52 15.98 2.75
N VAL A 44 -0.23 17.28 2.69
CA VAL A 44 0.02 18.04 1.46
C VAL A 44 1.24 18.93 1.66
N ALA A 45 1.93 19.30 0.58
CA ALA A 45 3.09 20.19 0.62
C ALA A 45 2.77 21.51 1.35
N PRO A 46 3.68 22.02 2.22
CA PRO A 46 3.51 23.29 2.91
C PRO A 46 3.32 24.46 1.94
N THR A 47 2.31 25.28 2.19
CA THR A 47 2.01 26.48 1.38
C THR A 47 2.45 27.73 2.14
N GLN A 48 3.18 28.63 1.49
CA GLN A 48 3.62 29.88 2.11
C GLN A 48 2.41 30.81 2.33
N LEU A 49 2.21 31.25 3.56
CA LEU A 49 1.14 32.16 3.93
C LEU A 49 1.68 33.60 3.88
N SER A 50 1.06 34.44 3.03
CA SER A 50 1.46 35.85 2.86
C SER A 50 0.70 36.82 3.78
N SER A 51 -0.39 36.35 4.42
CA SER A 51 -1.30 37.19 5.20
C SER A 51 -1.50 36.61 6.59
N GLU A 52 -1.29 37.42 7.64
CA GLU A 52 -1.35 37.03 9.06
C GLU A 52 -2.79 36.84 9.60
N GLY A 53 -3.77 36.62 8.72
CA GLY A 53 -5.20 36.70 9.04
C GLY A 53 -5.90 35.37 9.33
N ASP A 54 -5.19 34.24 9.25
CA ASP A 54 -5.80 32.95 9.56
C ASP A 54 -5.40 32.49 10.96
N ASP A 55 -6.40 32.41 11.85
CA ASP A 55 -6.29 31.98 13.25
C ASP A 55 -6.09 30.44 13.34
N TYR A 56 -4.98 29.97 12.80
CA TYR A 56 -4.57 28.57 12.86
C TYR A 56 -3.65 28.34 14.06
N PRO A 57 -3.78 27.21 14.78
CA PRO A 57 -2.91 26.91 15.90
C PRO A 57 -1.45 26.80 15.46
N LEU A 58 -0.54 27.37 16.25
CA LEU A 58 0.89 27.24 16.04
C LEU A 58 1.31 25.77 16.22
N LEU A 59 2.33 25.34 15.46
CA LEU A 59 2.86 23.99 15.56
C LEU A 59 3.29 23.61 16.99
N ASP A 60 3.82 24.57 17.75
CA ASP A 60 4.31 24.35 19.11
C ASP A 60 3.16 24.12 20.12
N ASP A 61 1.98 24.69 19.85
CA ASP A 61 0.78 24.51 20.66
C ASP A 61 0.11 23.15 20.39
N LEU A 62 0.36 22.55 19.23
CA LEU A 62 -0.02 21.18 18.94
C LEU A 62 0.88 20.25 19.73
N LYS A 63 0.46 19.93 20.95
CA LYS A 63 1.17 19.01 21.83
C LYS A 63 1.41 17.70 21.04
N PRO A 64 2.65 17.38 20.64
CA PRO A 64 2.94 16.06 20.12
C PRO A 64 2.50 15.11 21.21
N LEU A 65 1.76 14.04 20.87
CA LEU A 65 1.53 12.98 21.85
C LEU A 65 2.92 12.64 22.36
N THR A 66 3.15 12.97 23.63
CA THR A 66 4.45 13.01 24.28
C THR A 66 5.29 11.91 23.69
N SER A 67 6.49 12.22 23.18
CA SER A 67 7.53 11.23 23.01
C SER A 67 7.42 10.35 24.25
N THR A 68 6.86 9.16 24.08
CA THR A 68 7.00 8.15 25.11
C THR A 68 8.50 8.00 25.04
N THR A 69 9.21 8.61 25.99
CA THR A 69 10.53 8.15 26.38
C THR A 69 10.26 6.72 26.77
N ILE A 70 10.24 5.86 25.75
CA ILE A 70 10.46 4.45 25.86
C ILE A 70 11.83 4.51 26.51
N LYS A 71 11.89 4.39 27.84
CA LYS A 71 13.06 3.79 28.47
C LYS A 71 13.42 2.70 27.50
N LEU A 72 14.59 2.78 26.88
CA LEU A 72 15.15 1.71 26.06
C LEU A 72 15.32 0.53 27.02
N ARG A 73 14.21 -0.08 27.41
CA ARG A 73 14.14 -1.47 27.76
C ARG A 73 14.66 -2.08 26.47
N PRO A 74 15.77 -2.84 26.51
CA PRO A 74 16.22 -3.62 25.37
C PRO A 74 14.95 -4.22 24.76
N PRO A 75 14.66 -3.97 23.47
CA PRO A 75 13.43 -4.45 22.88
C PRO A 75 13.38 -5.93 23.23
N LYS A 76 12.38 -6.32 24.03
CA LYS A 76 12.08 -7.74 24.18
C LYS A 76 11.88 -8.16 22.74
N PRO A 77 12.73 -9.04 22.18
CA PRO A 77 12.88 -9.19 20.75
C PRO A 77 11.47 -9.28 20.19
N PRO A 78 11.06 -8.38 19.28
CA PRO A 78 9.83 -8.60 18.57
C PRO A 78 9.89 -10.05 18.11
N LYS A 79 8.83 -10.82 18.33
CA LYS A 79 8.68 -12.09 17.62
C LYS A 79 8.53 -11.70 16.15
N THR A 80 9.62 -11.25 15.54
CA THR A 80 9.82 -11.22 14.11
C THR A 80 9.54 -12.65 13.71
N ALA A 81 8.44 -12.87 12.99
CA ALA A 81 8.43 -13.96 12.05
C ALA A 81 9.63 -13.68 11.13
N THR A 82 10.78 -14.23 11.50
CA THR A 82 11.99 -14.20 10.71
C THR A 82 11.56 -14.74 9.36
N ILE A 83 11.47 -13.85 8.36
CA ILE A 83 11.31 -14.27 6.97
C ILE A 83 12.65 -14.89 6.63
N LYS A 84 12.80 -16.17 6.98
CA LYS A 84 13.95 -16.96 6.59
C LYS A 84 13.94 -16.93 5.06
N PRO A 85 15.02 -16.50 4.39
CA PRO A 85 15.14 -16.65 2.95
C PRO A 85 14.85 -18.11 2.62
N ALA A 86 13.72 -18.38 1.98
CA ALA A 86 13.43 -19.71 1.49
C ALA A 86 14.50 -20.01 0.45
N LYS A 87 15.24 -21.10 0.65
CA LYS A 87 16.25 -21.52 -0.32
C LYS A 87 15.56 -21.63 -1.68
N PRO A 88 16.16 -21.12 -2.76
CA PRO A 88 15.59 -21.30 -4.08
C PRO A 88 15.38 -22.80 -4.31
N PRO A 89 14.26 -23.20 -4.95
CA PRO A 89 14.01 -24.60 -5.23
C PRO A 89 15.20 -25.19 -5.99
N THR A 90 15.58 -26.42 -5.64
CA THR A 90 16.70 -27.07 -6.33
C THR A 90 16.40 -27.22 -7.82
N PRO A 91 17.42 -27.27 -8.70
CA PRO A 91 17.21 -27.41 -10.14
C PRO A 91 16.30 -28.60 -10.51
N GLU A 92 16.37 -29.70 -9.76
CA GLU A 92 15.49 -30.85 -9.95
C GLU A 92 14.03 -30.55 -9.57
N GLN A 93 13.78 -29.86 -8.46
CA GLN A 93 12.43 -29.44 -8.07
C GLN A 93 11.82 -28.54 -9.13
N MET A 94 12.59 -27.59 -9.68
CA MET A 94 12.13 -26.75 -10.78
C MET A 94 11.72 -27.56 -12.00
N ARG A 95 12.53 -28.57 -12.37
CA ARG A 95 12.23 -29.45 -13.51
C ARG A 95 10.92 -30.22 -13.30
N VAL A 96 10.72 -30.78 -12.09
CA VAL A 96 9.48 -31.48 -11.74
C VAL A 96 8.27 -30.55 -11.78
N THR A 97 8.40 -29.32 -11.26
CA THR A 97 7.32 -28.32 -11.30
C THR A 97 6.96 -27.94 -12.74
N GLN A 98 7.95 -27.76 -13.62
CA GLN A 98 7.71 -27.48 -15.04
C GLN A 98 7.01 -28.65 -15.75
N LEU A 99 7.47 -29.88 -15.51
CA LEU A 99 6.85 -31.07 -16.09
C LEU A 99 5.39 -31.20 -15.63
N LYS A 100 5.11 -30.98 -14.35
CA LYS A 100 3.75 -30.99 -13.81
C LYS A 100 2.86 -29.94 -14.48
N ALA A 101 3.35 -28.70 -14.61
CA ALA A 101 2.60 -27.63 -15.27
C ALA A 101 2.29 -27.96 -16.74
N ASN A 102 3.21 -28.60 -17.46
CA ASN A 102 2.99 -29.02 -18.84
C ASN A 102 1.92 -30.12 -18.94
N VAL A 103 1.96 -31.11 -18.05
CA VAL A 103 0.95 -32.18 -17.98
C VAL A 103 -0.43 -31.61 -17.68
N ASP A 104 -0.53 -30.67 -16.75
CA ASP A 104 -1.81 -30.06 -16.37
C ASP A 104 -2.40 -29.26 -17.55
N ARG A 105 -1.59 -28.45 -18.24
CA ARG A 105 -2.01 -27.75 -19.47
C ARG A 105 -2.51 -28.70 -20.56
N GLN A 106 -1.81 -29.81 -20.77
CA GLN A 106 -2.22 -30.81 -21.77
C GLN A 106 -3.54 -31.49 -21.39
N LYS A 107 -3.75 -31.80 -20.11
CA LYS A 107 -5.01 -32.35 -19.61
C LYS A 107 -6.16 -31.37 -19.79
N GLU A 108 -5.95 -30.10 -19.47
CA GLU A 108 -6.95 -29.05 -19.65
C GLU A 108 -7.30 -28.86 -21.13
N ALA A 109 -6.32 -28.83 -22.02
CA ALA A 109 -6.55 -28.74 -23.46
C ALA A 109 -7.40 -29.90 -23.99
N LEU A 110 -7.09 -31.13 -23.56
CA LEU A 110 -7.85 -32.32 -23.97
C LEU A 110 -9.29 -32.30 -23.41
N LYS A 111 -9.45 -31.81 -22.18
CA LYS A 111 -10.79 -31.64 -21.57
C LYS A 111 -11.61 -30.61 -22.34
N GLN A 112 -11.03 -29.45 -22.66
CA GLN A 112 -11.71 -28.41 -23.44
C GLN A 112 -12.12 -28.92 -24.82
N GLU A 113 -11.28 -29.70 -25.48
CA GLU A 113 -11.62 -30.28 -26.78
C GLU A 113 -12.78 -31.28 -26.68
N ARG A 114 -12.79 -32.13 -25.64
CA ARG A 114 -13.93 -33.03 -25.36
C ARG A 114 -15.22 -32.26 -25.08
N GLU A 115 -15.15 -31.17 -24.31
CA GLU A 115 -16.31 -30.32 -24.03
C GLU A 115 -16.82 -29.62 -25.29
N ARG A 116 -15.92 -29.16 -26.17
CA ARG A 116 -16.27 -28.61 -27.49
C ARG A 116 -17.04 -29.64 -28.32
N GLN A 117 -16.51 -30.86 -28.44
CA GLN A 117 -17.18 -31.94 -29.19
C GLN A 117 -18.53 -32.34 -28.59
N LYS A 118 -18.64 -32.38 -27.26
CA LYS A 118 -19.90 -32.66 -26.58
C LYS A 118 -20.93 -31.56 -26.89
N ARG A 119 -20.55 -30.30 -26.77
CA ARG A 119 -21.43 -29.15 -27.02
C ARG A 119 -21.88 -29.09 -28.49
N GLN A 120 -21.01 -29.43 -29.43
CA GLN A 120 -21.37 -29.53 -30.86
C GLN A 120 -22.43 -30.61 -31.10
N ARG A 121 -22.24 -31.81 -30.53
CA ARG A 121 -23.22 -32.91 -30.65
C ARG A 121 -24.57 -32.55 -30.03
N GLU A 122 -24.55 -31.93 -28.85
CA GLU A 122 -25.76 -31.49 -28.16
C GLU A 122 -26.50 -30.41 -28.96
N ALA A 123 -25.77 -29.44 -29.53
CA ALA A 123 -26.36 -28.41 -30.40
C ALA A 123 -26.96 -29.01 -31.68
N GLU A 124 -26.31 -30.01 -32.30
CA GLU A 124 -26.86 -30.70 -33.48
C GLU A 124 -28.10 -31.52 -33.11
N GLN A 125 -28.10 -32.22 -31.98
CA GLN A 125 -29.27 -32.96 -31.48
C GLN A 125 -30.44 -32.02 -31.19
N ALA A 126 -30.19 -30.89 -30.53
CA ALA A 126 -31.22 -29.87 -30.29
C ALA A 126 -31.79 -29.33 -31.61
N ARG A 127 -30.94 -29.08 -32.62
CA ARG A 127 -31.38 -28.62 -33.94
C ARG A 127 -32.20 -29.67 -34.69
N ARG A 128 -31.83 -30.95 -34.61
CA ARG A 128 -32.59 -32.06 -35.21
C ARG A 128 -33.93 -32.29 -34.49
N GLY A 129 -33.96 -32.18 -33.16
CA GLY A 129 -35.19 -32.34 -32.37
C GLY A 129 -36.22 -31.23 -32.60
N GLN A 130 -35.80 -30.02 -32.97
CA GLN A 130 -36.70 -28.92 -33.34
C GLN A 130 -37.20 -28.96 -34.79
N GLY A 131 -36.56 -29.76 -35.66
CA GLY A 131 -36.92 -29.91 -37.07
C GLY A 131 -37.87 -31.08 -37.37
N GLY A 132 -38.44 -31.72 -36.35
CA GLY A 132 -39.43 -32.78 -36.49
C GLY A 132 -40.85 -32.27 -36.19
N TYR A 133 -41.50 -31.70 -37.19
CA TYR A 133 -42.96 -31.60 -37.33
C TYR A 133 -43.32 -32.08 -38.73
#